data_AF-A0A929PJB2-F1
#
_entry.id   AF-A0A929PJB2-F1
#
_cell.length_a   1.000
_cell.length_b   1.000
_cell.length_c   1.000
_cell.angle_alpha   90.00
_cell.angle_beta   90.00
_cell.angle_gamma   90.00
#
_symmetry.space_group_name_H-M   'P 1'
#
loop_
_entity.id
_entity.type
_entity.pdbx_description
1 polymer ?
#
loop_
_entity_poly.entity_id
_entity_poly.type
_entity_poly.pdbx_seq_one_letter_code
_entity_poly.pdbx_strand_id
1 'polypeptide(L)'
;DSFIDKELAVSSSDLLYEVNLKDGSDAYVYLLFEHKSFPEPLIAFHLLRYMVKIWEQTLKTRKGTLSHEFPPIIPLVLYHGASRWNVAKQFSLFFRCPEELKSFLPDFRYALYDMSSYSHDEIKGMVLLKVTLLLFRYIFHKELRDRLPEILCLLSELKGKHSGLEYLETVLTYLSSGTDKVDEDDIRQAVEKAFLPIGGEIMPTLAE
;
A
#
# COMPACT_ATOMS: atom_id res chain seq x y z
N ASP A 1 -15.12 -24.53 1.30
CA ASP A 1 -14.19 -24.98 2.34
C ASP A 1 -12.76 -24.57 2.02
N SER A 2 -12.29 -23.55 2.72
CA SER A 2 -10.96 -22.93 2.56
C SER A 2 -10.00 -23.61 3.53
N PHE A 3 -9.18 -24.53 3.02
CA PHE A 3 -8.04 -25.07 3.75
C PHE A 3 -6.81 -24.27 3.32
N ILE A 4 -6.53 -23.18 4.04
CA ILE A 4 -5.33 -22.36 3.83
C ILE A 4 -4.24 -22.93 4.72
N ASP A 5 -3.18 -23.42 4.08
CA ASP A 5 -1.94 -23.86 4.72
C ASP A 5 -1.38 -22.72 5.58
N LYS A 6 -0.91 -23.00 6.80
CA LYS A 6 -0.52 -21.95 7.77
C LYS A 6 0.81 -21.26 7.47
N GLU A 7 1.54 -21.71 6.46
CA GLU A 7 2.67 -20.96 5.86
C GLU A 7 2.22 -20.01 4.73
N LEU A 8 0.94 -20.04 4.38
CA LEU A 8 0.26 -19.33 3.29
C LEU A 8 -0.69 -18.23 3.78
N ALA A 9 -0.33 -17.53 4.86
CA ALA A 9 -0.64 -16.10 4.94
C ALA A 9 0.26 -15.37 3.91
N VAL A 10 0.07 -15.69 2.62
CA VAL A 10 0.51 -14.85 1.51
C VAL A 10 -0.06 -13.48 1.84
N SER A 11 0.81 -12.49 2.00
CA SER A 11 0.46 -11.10 2.22
C SER A 11 -0.79 -10.75 1.41
N SER A 12 -1.82 -10.23 2.05
CA SER A 12 -3.15 -9.94 1.51
C SER A 12 -3.13 -8.84 0.42
N SER A 13 -2.30 -8.99 -0.62
CA SER A 13 -1.87 -7.92 -1.53
C SER A 13 -1.88 -8.34 -3.01
N ASP A 14 -2.28 -9.58 -3.32
CA ASP A 14 -2.41 -10.08 -4.68
C ASP A 14 -3.86 -9.92 -5.17
N LEU A 15 -4.07 -9.02 -6.13
CA LEU A 15 -5.39 -8.78 -6.74
C LEU A 15 -5.35 -9.18 -8.21
N LEU A 16 -6.19 -10.15 -8.58
CA LEU A 16 -6.41 -10.52 -9.99
C LEU A 16 -7.46 -9.59 -10.61
N TYR A 17 -7.09 -8.94 -11.71
CA TYR A 17 -8.02 -8.14 -12.50
C TYR A 17 -8.19 -8.74 -13.89
N GLU A 18 -9.44 -8.81 -14.33
CA GLU A 18 -9.78 -9.07 -15.73
C GLU A 18 -9.87 -7.74 -16.46
N VAL A 19 -9.14 -7.62 -17.56
CA VAL A 19 -9.13 -6.40 -18.40
C VAL A 19 -9.51 -6.77 -19.83
N ASN A 20 -10.35 -5.93 -20.43
CA ASN A 20 -10.65 -6.02 -21.85
C ASN A 20 -9.52 -5.33 -22.62
N LEU A 21 -8.86 -6.05 -23.52
CA LEU A 21 -7.87 -5.48 -24.42
C LEU A 21 -8.54 -4.65 -25.52
N LYS A 22 -7.78 -3.73 -26.12
CA LYS A 22 -8.29 -2.82 -27.17
C LYS A 22 -8.75 -3.55 -28.43
N ASP A 23 -8.28 -4.77 -28.64
CA ASP A 23 -8.68 -5.64 -29.76
C ASP A 23 -9.93 -6.47 -29.46
N GLY A 24 -10.56 -6.28 -28.28
CA GLY A 24 -11.77 -6.98 -27.86
C GLY A 24 -11.53 -8.36 -27.28
N SER A 25 -10.27 -8.77 -27.09
CA SER A 25 -9.95 -9.99 -26.34
C SER A 25 -9.89 -9.73 -24.84
N ASP A 26 -10.32 -10.70 -24.03
CA ASP A 26 -10.16 -10.66 -22.58
C ASP A 26 -8.74 -11.08 -22.21
N ALA A 27 -8.08 -10.29 -21.36
CA ALA A 27 -6.80 -10.62 -20.78
C ALA A 27 -6.87 -10.55 -19.25
N TYR A 28 -6.28 -11.54 -18.61
CA TYR A 28 -6.11 -11.56 -17.16
C TYR A 28 -4.77 -10.95 -16.78
N VAL A 29 -4.80 -9.87 -16.00
CA VAL A 29 -3.61 -9.21 -15.49
C VAL A 29 -3.63 -9.27 -13.96
N TYR A 30 -2.57 -9.79 -13.38
CA TYR A 30 -2.38 -9.73 -11.93
C TYR A 30 -1.70 -8.42 -11.55
N LEU A 31 -2.23 -7.75 -10.53
CA LEU A 31 -1.55 -6.67 -9.85
C LEU A 31 -0.97 -7.21 -8.53
N LEU A 32 0.36 -7.19 -8.45
CA LEU A 32 1.10 -7.59 -7.25
C LEU A 32 1.50 -6.31 -6.51
N PHE A 33 0.88 -6.05 -5.35
CA PHE A 33 1.19 -4.88 -4.55
C PHE A 33 2.17 -5.20 -3.44
N GLU A 34 3.20 -4.39 -3.31
CA GLU A 34 4.14 -4.44 -2.18
C GLU A 34 4.29 -3.03 -1.60
N HIS A 35 4.26 -2.93 -0.27
CA HIS A 35 4.35 -1.66 0.44
C HIS A 35 5.65 -1.56 1.23
N LYS A 36 6.37 -0.43 1.10
CA LYS A 36 7.65 -0.19 1.76
C LYS A 36 7.77 1.21 2.36
N SER A 37 8.27 1.28 3.59
CA SER A 37 8.65 2.53 4.29
C SER A 37 10.15 2.84 4.22
N PHE A 38 10.96 1.97 3.60
CA PHE A 38 12.39 2.17 3.38
C PHE A 38 12.82 1.55 2.04
N PRO A 39 13.91 2.02 1.41
CA PRO A 39 14.44 1.42 0.19
C PRO A 39 14.98 0.01 0.46
N GLU A 40 14.16 -1.01 0.22
CA GLU A 40 14.50 -2.42 0.42
C GLU A 40 15.44 -2.92 -0.70
N PRO A 41 16.72 -3.21 -0.42
CA PRO A 41 17.68 -3.58 -1.45
C PRO A 41 17.36 -4.88 -2.16
N LEU A 42 16.50 -5.76 -1.63
CA LEU A 42 16.12 -7.04 -2.25
C LEU A 42 14.69 -7.04 -2.81
N ILE A 43 14.05 -5.87 -2.95
CA ILE A 43 12.65 -5.75 -3.36
C ILE A 43 12.34 -6.48 -4.66
N ALA A 44 13.20 -6.35 -5.67
CA ALA A 44 13.01 -7.01 -6.95
C ALA A 44 13.12 -8.54 -6.83
N PHE A 45 13.98 -9.07 -5.97
CA PHE A 45 14.04 -10.50 -5.70
C PHE A 45 12.76 -11.00 -5.00
N HIS A 46 12.25 -10.24 -4.02
CA HIS A 46 10.99 -10.56 -3.35
C HIS A 46 9.81 -10.58 -4.32
N LEU A 47 9.72 -9.57 -5.20
CA LEU A 47 8.70 -9.51 -6.24
C LEU A 47 8.77 -10.70 -7.19
N LEU A 48 9.98 -11.09 -7.64
CA LEU A 48 10.14 -12.29 -8.47
C LEU A 48 9.64 -13.54 -7.77
N ARG A 49 9.97 -13.71 -6.48
CA ARG A 49 9.49 -14.85 -5.68
C ARG A 49 7.96 -14.88 -5.62
N TYR A 50 7.30 -13.74 -5.48
CA TYR A 50 5.84 -13.66 -5.48
C TYR A 50 5.24 -13.95 -6.86
N MET A 51 5.85 -13.43 -7.93
CA MET A 51 5.45 -13.72 -9.31
C MET A 51 5.49 -15.23 -9.59
N VAL A 52 6.59 -15.91 -9.21
CA VAL A 52 6.71 -17.37 -9.34
C VAL A 52 5.62 -18.10 -8.55
N LYS A 53 5.35 -17.69 -7.31
CA LYS A 53 4.28 -18.29 -6.49
C LYS A 53 2.89 -18.14 -7.14
N ILE A 54 2.57 -16.96 -7.68
CA ILE A 54 1.29 -16.71 -8.39
C ILE A 54 1.17 -17.61 -9.62
N TRP A 55 2.25 -17.74 -10.39
CA TRP A 55 2.29 -18.63 -11.55
C TRP A 55 2.13 -20.11 -11.18
N GLU A 56 2.81 -20.57 -10.13
CA GLU A 56 2.65 -21.94 -9.60
C GLU A 56 1.21 -22.23 -9.16
N GLN A 57 0.56 -21.27 -8.48
CA GLN A 57 -0.85 -21.40 -8.09
C GLN A 57 -1.77 -21.44 -9.31
N THR A 58 -1.52 -20.60 -10.31
CA THR A 58 -2.29 -20.57 -11.56
C THR A 58 -2.22 -21.92 -12.28
N LEU A 59 -1.03 -22.52 -12.36
CA LEU A 59 -0.83 -23.86 -12.93
C LEU A 59 -1.60 -24.95 -12.16
N LYS A 60 -1.64 -24.86 -10.82
CA LYS A 60 -2.39 -25.81 -9.98
C LYS A 60 -3.90 -25.71 -10.18
N THR A 61 -4.43 -24.51 -10.41
CA THR A 61 -5.87 -24.26 -10.56
C THR A 61 -6.37 -24.56 -11.97
N ARG A 62 -5.55 -24.36 -13.01
CA ARG A 62 -5.91 -24.57 -14.42
C ARG A 62 -5.79 -26.03 -14.91
N LYS A 63 -5.92 -27.02 -14.02
CA LYS A 63 -5.87 -28.45 -14.40
C LYS A 63 -6.90 -28.75 -15.50
N GLY A 64 -6.44 -28.83 -16.76
CA GLY A 64 -7.26 -29.25 -17.91
C GLY A 64 -7.21 -28.33 -19.13
N THR A 65 -6.72 -27.09 -19.04
CA THR A 65 -6.57 -26.19 -20.19
C THR A 65 -5.11 -26.11 -20.59
N LEU A 66 -4.75 -26.65 -21.77
CA LEU A 66 -3.39 -26.72 -22.34
C LEU A 66 -2.79 -25.35 -22.73
N SER A 67 -3.30 -24.24 -22.20
CA SER A 67 -2.64 -22.95 -22.38
C SER A 67 -1.44 -22.90 -21.44
N HIS A 68 -0.24 -23.02 -22.02
CA HIS A 68 1.05 -22.88 -21.34
C HIS A 68 1.40 -21.41 -21.05
N GLU A 69 0.44 -20.50 -21.14
CA GLU A 69 0.67 -19.07 -21.01
C GLU A 69 0.54 -18.64 -19.55
N PHE A 70 1.62 -18.05 -19.03
CA PHE A 70 1.60 -17.40 -17.73
C PHE A 70 0.81 -16.09 -17.82
N PRO A 71 -0.10 -15.82 -16.86
CA PRO A 71 -0.76 -14.54 -16.83
C PRO A 71 0.28 -13.43 -16.57
N PRO A 72 0.23 -12.32 -17.32
CA PRO A 72 1.07 -11.16 -17.03
C PRO A 72 0.85 -10.66 -15.60
N ILE A 73 1.95 -10.33 -14.93
CA ILE A 73 1.93 -9.75 -13.58
C ILE A 73 2.58 -8.37 -13.67
N ILE A 74 1.90 -7.35 -13.14
CA ILE A 74 2.45 -6.00 -12.99
C ILE A 74 2.80 -5.81 -11.51
N PRO A 75 4.10 -5.82 -11.15
CA PRO A 75 4.52 -5.55 -9.79
C PRO A 75 4.50 -4.04 -9.51
N LEU A 76 3.81 -3.68 -8.43
CA LEU A 76 3.57 -2.33 -7.96
C LEU A 76 4.19 -2.17 -6.57
N VAL A 77 5.13 -1.24 -6.43
CA VAL A 77 5.73 -0.88 -5.14
C VAL A 77 5.21 0.48 -4.72
N LEU A 78 4.43 0.50 -3.64
CA LEU A 78 4.01 1.72 -2.95
C LEU A 78 5.08 2.08 -1.91
N TYR A 79 5.72 3.23 -2.09
CA TYR A 79 6.80 3.70 -1.23
C TYR A 79 6.44 5.01 -0.53
N HIS A 80 6.75 5.11 0.77
CA HIS A 80 6.50 6.32 1.59
C HIS A 80 7.63 6.64 2.58
N GLY A 81 8.83 6.13 2.34
CA GLY A 81 9.95 6.37 3.26
C GLY A 81 10.52 7.78 3.19
N ALA A 82 11.18 8.19 4.27
CA ALA A 82 11.80 9.52 4.39
C ALA A 82 13.00 9.73 3.45
N SER A 83 13.71 8.66 3.08
CA SER A 83 14.84 8.72 2.16
C SER A 83 14.40 8.72 0.70
N ARG A 84 15.21 9.24 -0.22
CA ARG A 84 14.95 9.05 -1.65
C ARG A 84 15.08 7.56 -2.02
N TRP A 85 14.16 7.04 -2.82
CA TRP A 85 14.29 5.69 -3.36
C TRP A 85 15.52 5.59 -4.28
N ASN A 86 16.44 4.69 -3.93
CA ASN A 86 17.72 4.47 -4.63
C ASN A 86 17.91 3.03 -5.10
N VAL A 87 16.87 2.20 -5.05
CA VAL A 87 16.91 0.80 -5.49
C VAL A 87 16.53 0.71 -6.97
N ALA A 88 17.29 -0.08 -7.74
CA ALA A 88 17.03 -0.28 -9.16
C ALA A 88 15.63 -0.88 -9.41
N LYS A 89 14.95 -0.37 -10.44
CA LYS A 89 13.57 -0.79 -10.79
C LYS A 89 13.52 -2.00 -11.72
N GLN A 90 14.63 -2.32 -12.38
CA GLN A 90 14.77 -3.45 -13.29
C GLN A 90 15.60 -4.54 -12.62
N PHE A 91 15.12 -5.79 -12.66
CA PHE A 91 15.76 -6.88 -11.93
C PHE A 91 17.13 -7.28 -12.49
N SER A 92 17.31 -7.18 -13.81
CA SER A 92 18.59 -7.48 -14.45
C SER A 92 19.74 -6.58 -13.97
N LEU A 93 19.46 -5.39 -13.44
CA LEU A 93 20.47 -4.47 -12.87
C LEU A 93 21.04 -4.92 -11.53
N PHE A 94 20.49 -5.97 -10.91
CA PHE A 94 20.99 -6.53 -9.65
C PHE A 94 22.16 -7.49 -9.87
N PHE A 95 22.41 -7.90 -11.12
CA PHE A 95 23.47 -8.82 -11.48
C PHE A 95 24.69 -8.06 -11.96
N ARG A 96 25.87 -8.49 -11.51
CA ARG A 96 27.16 -8.01 -12.02
C ARG A 96 27.78 -9.14 -12.85
N CYS A 97 27.57 -9.09 -14.16
CA CYS A 97 28.09 -10.10 -15.08
C CYS A 97 28.57 -9.48 -16.40
N PRO A 98 29.42 -10.19 -17.16
CA PRO A 98 29.78 -9.81 -18.53
C PRO A 98 28.55 -9.66 -19.44
N GLU A 99 28.68 -8.87 -20.51
CA GLU A 99 27.60 -8.61 -21.48
C GLU A 99 27.06 -9.91 -22.10
N GLU A 100 27.95 -10.88 -22.32
CA GLU A 100 27.65 -12.19 -22.90
C GLU A 100 26.66 -13.00 -22.06
N LEU A 101 26.55 -12.71 -20.75
CA LEU A 101 25.66 -13.41 -19.85
C LEU A 101 24.29 -12.73 -19.68
N LYS A 102 24.09 -11.51 -20.22
CA LYS A 102 22.85 -10.75 -20.00
C LYS A 102 21.60 -11.44 -20.53
N SER A 103 21.70 -12.20 -21.63
CA SER A 103 20.57 -12.93 -22.23
C SER A 103 20.02 -14.06 -21.35
N PHE A 104 20.76 -14.48 -20.33
CA PHE A 104 20.36 -15.53 -19.39
C PHE A 104 19.74 -14.97 -18.11
N LEU A 105 19.75 -13.63 -17.94
CA LEU A 105 19.20 -13.00 -16.75
C LEU A 105 17.67 -12.90 -16.85
N PRO A 106 16.95 -13.18 -15.75
CA PRO A 106 15.53 -12.83 -15.66
C PRO A 106 15.37 -11.31 -15.77
N ASP A 107 14.48 -10.88 -16.66
CA ASP A 107 14.23 -9.46 -16.90
C ASP A 107 12.77 -9.09 -16.65
N PHE A 108 12.55 -8.23 -15.67
CA PHE A 108 11.28 -7.56 -15.45
C PHE A 108 11.52 -6.22 -14.76
N ARG A 109 10.51 -5.37 -14.77
CA ARG A 109 10.50 -4.08 -14.09
C ARG A 109 9.29 -3.99 -13.15
N TYR A 110 9.48 -3.34 -12.02
CA TYR A 110 8.35 -2.94 -11.16
C TYR A 110 8.07 -1.45 -11.28
N ALA A 111 6.79 -1.09 -11.15
CA ALA A 111 6.36 0.29 -11.09
C ALA A 111 6.47 0.77 -9.64
N LEU A 112 7.30 1.79 -9.41
CA LEU A 112 7.42 2.45 -8.12
C LEU A 112 6.52 3.69 -8.11
N TYR A 113 5.64 3.73 -7.13
CA TYR A 113 4.83 4.89 -6.78
C TYR A 113 5.34 5.45 -5.45
N ASP A 114 6.13 6.51 -5.55
CA ASP A 114 6.74 7.17 -4.40
C ASP A 114 5.81 8.24 -3.83
N MET A 115 4.97 7.85 -2.88
CA MET A 115 3.99 8.70 -2.21
C MET A 115 4.63 9.86 -1.44
N SER A 116 5.89 9.75 -1.03
CA SER A 116 6.59 10.87 -0.36
C SER A 116 6.71 12.11 -1.25
N SER A 117 6.68 11.91 -2.57
CA SER A 117 6.84 12.97 -3.57
C SER A 117 5.54 13.64 -4.05
N TYR A 118 4.37 13.05 -3.77
CA TYR A 118 3.06 13.56 -4.23
C TYR A 118 2.64 14.73 -3.36
N SER A 119 2.07 15.80 -3.92
CA SER A 119 1.42 16.90 -3.17
C SER A 119 0.09 16.46 -2.51
N HIS A 120 -0.43 17.25 -1.57
CA HIS A 120 -1.67 16.94 -0.86
C HIS A 120 -2.85 16.80 -1.84
N ASP A 121 -2.89 17.67 -2.85
CA ASP A 121 -3.98 17.75 -3.83
C ASP A 121 -3.93 16.63 -4.88
N GLU A 122 -2.77 15.98 -5.05
CA GLU A 122 -2.59 14.84 -5.95
C GLU A 122 -3.11 13.53 -5.34
N ILE A 123 -3.26 13.45 -4.01
CA ILE A 123 -3.83 12.29 -3.32
C ILE A 123 -5.37 12.36 -3.42
N LYS A 124 -5.91 11.71 -4.46
CA LYS A 124 -7.35 11.61 -4.75
C LYS A 124 -7.85 10.18 -4.50
N GLY A 125 -9.06 10.02 -3.95
CA GLY A 125 -9.66 8.71 -3.68
C GLY A 125 -10.72 8.72 -2.59
N MET A 126 -11.21 7.54 -2.20
CA MET A 126 -12.09 7.39 -1.03
C MET A 126 -11.43 8.01 0.21
N VAL A 127 -12.22 8.67 1.06
CA VAL A 127 -11.72 9.44 2.22
C VAL A 127 -10.73 8.64 3.08
N LEU A 128 -10.99 7.36 3.34
CA LEU A 128 -10.07 6.49 4.09
C LEU A 128 -8.73 6.30 3.37
N LEU A 129 -8.74 6.02 2.06
CA LEU A 129 -7.52 5.90 1.27
C LEU A 129 -6.74 7.22 1.28
N LYS A 130 -7.43 8.36 1.16
CA LYS A 130 -6.81 9.68 1.22
C LYS A 130 -6.14 9.91 2.58
N VAL A 131 -6.82 9.58 3.68
CA VAL A 131 -6.27 9.66 5.04
C VAL A 131 -5.03 8.77 5.18
N THR A 132 -5.12 7.49 4.78
CA THR A 132 -3.99 6.55 4.87
C THR A 132 -2.78 7.05 4.08
N LEU A 133 -2.99 7.52 2.84
CA LEU A 133 -1.90 8.01 1.99
C LEU A 133 -1.30 9.31 2.53
N LEU A 134 -2.11 10.21 3.11
CA LEU A 134 -1.61 11.42 3.77
C LEU A 134 -0.80 11.09 5.03
N LEU A 135 -1.25 10.13 5.83
CA LEU A 135 -0.49 9.66 6.99
C LEU A 135 0.84 9.06 6.56
N PHE A 136 0.84 8.14 5.58
CA PHE A 136 2.08 7.57 5.03
C PHE A 136 3.03 8.65 4.52
N ARG A 137 2.50 9.68 3.85
CA ARG A 137 3.31 10.79 3.38
C ARG A 137 3.99 11.54 4.53
N TYR A 138 3.23 11.94 5.55
CA TYR A 138 3.71 12.89 6.55
C TYR A 138 4.30 12.23 7.80
N ILE A 139 4.16 10.91 7.99
CA ILE A 139 4.53 10.21 9.23
C ILE A 139 5.98 10.49 9.67
N PHE A 140 6.91 10.67 8.73
CA PHE A 140 8.32 10.96 9.02
C PHE A 140 8.71 12.45 8.87
N HIS A 141 7.74 13.34 8.62
CA HIS A 141 7.93 14.76 8.32
C HIS A 141 7.48 15.65 9.49
N LYS A 142 8.13 16.81 9.67
CA LYS A 142 7.82 17.74 10.78
C LYS A 142 6.47 18.42 10.59
N GLU A 143 6.07 18.59 9.34
CA GLU A 143 4.79 19.16 8.92
C GLU A 143 3.59 18.30 9.33
N LEU A 144 3.82 17.06 9.82
CA LEU A 144 2.75 16.20 10.31
C LEU A 144 1.91 16.90 11.38
N ARG A 145 2.54 17.59 12.33
CA ARG A 145 1.85 18.31 13.41
C ARG A 145 0.84 19.31 12.86
N ASP A 146 1.25 20.10 11.88
CA ASP A 146 0.40 21.15 11.28
C ASP A 146 -0.70 20.57 10.39
N ARG A 147 -0.45 19.41 9.75
CA ARG A 147 -1.38 18.76 8.81
C ARG A 147 -2.32 17.76 9.48
N LEU A 148 -2.01 17.28 10.68
CA LEU A 148 -2.80 16.29 11.38
C LEU A 148 -4.28 16.69 11.57
N PRO A 149 -4.63 17.95 11.94
CA PRO A 149 -6.03 18.36 12.04
C PRO A 149 -6.77 18.26 10.69
N GLU A 150 -6.13 18.59 9.58
CA GLU A 150 -6.72 18.48 8.23
C GLU A 150 -6.96 17.01 7.87
N ILE A 151 -6.01 16.12 8.19
CA ILE A 151 -6.12 14.68 7.96
C ILE A 151 -7.26 14.07 8.78
N LEU A 152 -7.37 14.43 10.05
CA LEU A 152 -8.45 13.96 10.93
C LEU A 152 -9.82 14.55 10.54
N CYS A 153 -9.85 15.78 10.02
CA CYS A 153 -11.08 16.38 9.49
C CYS A 153 -11.65 15.54 8.34
N LEU A 154 -10.79 15.05 7.43
CA LEU A 154 -11.20 14.12 6.37
C LEU A 154 -11.86 12.86 6.97
N LEU A 155 -11.27 12.24 8.01
CA LEU A 155 -11.92 11.08 8.68
C LEU A 155 -13.31 11.41 9.25
N SER A 156 -13.49 12.63 9.77
CA SER A 156 -14.77 13.06 10.34
C SER A 156 -15.91 13.10 9.31
N GLU A 157 -15.58 13.22 8.01
CA GLU A 157 -16.54 13.20 6.91
C GLU A 157 -17.13 11.79 6.65
N LEU A 158 -16.55 10.73 7.21
CA LEU A 158 -17.00 9.34 7.06
C LEU A 158 -18.19 8.95 7.95
N LYS A 159 -18.84 9.91 8.62
CA LYS A 159 -19.96 9.66 9.52
C LYS A 159 -21.12 8.91 8.85
N GLY A 160 -21.53 7.79 9.46
CA GLY A 160 -22.72 7.03 9.08
C GLY A 160 -22.52 5.52 8.93
N LYS A 161 -21.30 5.00 9.07
CA LYS A 161 -21.04 3.56 9.13
C LYS A 161 -20.41 3.22 10.48
N HIS A 162 -20.79 2.08 11.06
CA HIS A 162 -20.31 1.54 12.35
C HIS A 162 -18.77 1.47 12.50
N SER A 163 -17.99 1.83 11.47
CA SER A 163 -16.54 1.76 11.37
C SER A 163 -15.77 3.07 11.67
N GLY A 164 -16.45 4.20 11.93
CA GLY A 164 -15.77 5.51 12.07
C GLY A 164 -14.78 5.58 13.25
N LEU A 165 -15.15 5.02 14.39
CA LEU A 165 -14.28 4.94 15.58
C LEU A 165 -13.15 3.94 15.39
N GLU A 166 -13.40 2.80 14.74
CA GLU A 166 -12.37 1.79 14.42
C GLU A 166 -11.28 2.37 13.51
N TYR A 167 -11.66 3.21 12.53
CA TYR A 167 -10.69 3.91 11.69
C TYR A 167 -9.90 4.98 12.45
N LEU A 168 -10.54 5.72 13.35
CA LEU A 168 -9.85 6.67 14.21
C LEU A 168 -8.85 5.95 15.12
N GLU A 169 -9.25 4.85 15.75
CA GLU A 169 -8.37 4.02 16.57
C GLU A 169 -7.18 3.48 15.76
N THR A 170 -7.42 3.01 14.54
CA THR A 170 -6.36 2.56 13.62
C THR A 170 -5.36 3.68 13.32
N VAL A 171 -5.86 4.90 13.05
CA VAL A 171 -5.03 6.08 12.73
C VAL A 171 -4.23 6.52 13.95
N LEU A 172 -4.85 6.56 15.13
CA LEU A 172 -4.17 6.90 16.38
C LEU A 172 -3.10 5.86 16.73
N THR A 173 -3.41 4.57 16.61
CA THR A 173 -2.45 3.48 16.82
C THR A 173 -1.26 3.60 15.86
N TYR A 174 -1.53 3.90 14.60
CA TYR A 174 -0.49 4.10 13.59
C TYR A 174 0.41 5.32 13.89
N LEU A 175 -0.18 6.44 14.32
CA LEU A 175 0.57 7.63 14.72
C LEU A 175 1.45 7.36 15.94
N SER A 176 0.88 6.79 17.01
CA SER A 176 1.59 6.50 18.26
C SER A 176 2.75 5.51 18.09
N SER A 177 2.64 4.58 17.14
CA SER A 177 3.70 3.60 16.86
C SER A 177 4.65 4.02 15.74
N GLY A 178 4.24 4.96 14.87
CA GLY A 178 4.90 5.26 13.61
C GLY A 178 5.76 6.52 13.61
N THR A 179 5.64 7.41 14.61
CA THR A 179 6.34 8.71 14.60
C THR A 179 6.62 9.28 15.98
N ASP A 180 7.72 10.05 16.06
CA ASP A 180 8.10 10.92 17.18
C ASP A 180 7.81 12.41 16.89
N LYS A 181 7.19 12.72 15.74
CA LYS A 181 6.97 14.09 15.26
C LYS A 181 5.72 14.76 15.83
N VAL A 182 4.84 13.97 16.44
CA VAL A 182 3.66 14.44 17.18
C VAL A 182 3.64 13.77 18.55
N ASP A 183 3.31 14.54 19.58
CA ASP A 183 3.09 14.03 20.93
C ASP A 183 1.59 13.86 21.24
N GLU A 184 1.29 13.35 22.43
CA GLU A 184 -0.10 13.11 22.84
C GLU A 184 -0.94 14.40 22.89
N ASP A 185 -0.31 15.55 23.22
CA ASP A 185 -1.01 16.83 23.28
C ASP A 185 -1.32 17.36 21.87
N ASP A 186 -0.38 17.22 20.93
CA ASP A 186 -0.61 17.53 19.52
C ASP A 186 -1.78 16.72 18.95
N ILE A 187 -1.81 15.41 19.25
CA ILE A 187 -2.88 14.51 18.80
C ILE A 187 -4.21 14.93 19.42
N ARG A 188 -4.24 15.20 20.73
CA ARG A 188 -5.44 15.66 21.44
C ARG A 188 -5.98 16.95 20.82
N GLN A 189 -5.14 17.96 20.65
CA GLN A 189 -5.52 19.23 20.02
C GLN A 189 -6.00 19.03 18.57
N ALA A 190 -5.38 18.14 17.80
CA ALA A 190 -5.80 17.86 16.44
C ALA A 190 -7.15 17.15 16.37
N VAL A 191 -7.42 16.19 17.27
CA VAL A 191 -8.72 15.53 17.41
C VAL A 191 -9.79 16.54 17.83
N GLU A 192 -9.52 17.36 18.84
CA GLU A 192 -10.43 18.43 19.25
C GLU A 192 -10.75 19.34 18.06
N LYS A 193 -9.74 19.87 17.37
CA LYS A 193 -9.93 20.75 16.21
C LYS A 193 -10.72 20.11 15.08
N ALA A 194 -10.50 18.83 14.78
CA ALA A 194 -11.18 18.11 13.72
C ALA A 194 -12.62 17.72 14.07
N PHE A 195 -12.90 17.42 15.34
CA PHE A 195 -14.19 16.90 15.81
C PHE A 195 -14.97 17.88 16.70
N LEU A 196 -14.51 19.13 16.88
CA LEU A 196 -15.20 20.20 17.61
C LEU A 196 -16.60 20.55 17.07
N PRO A 197 -16.90 20.53 15.75
CA PRO A 197 -18.27 20.71 15.25
C PRO A 197 -19.23 19.56 15.61
N ILE A 198 -18.71 18.49 16.24
CA ILE A 198 -19.36 17.19 16.44
C ILE A 198 -19.52 16.87 17.94
N GLY A 199 -18.83 17.60 18.82
CA GLY A 199 -18.66 17.28 20.25
C GLY A 199 -19.92 17.30 21.13
N GLY A 200 -21.08 17.69 20.59
CA GLY A 200 -22.34 17.70 21.34
C GLY A 200 -22.91 16.32 21.66
N GLU A 201 -22.61 15.29 20.86
CA GLU A 201 -23.21 13.95 21.03
C GLU A 201 -22.24 12.85 21.52
N ILE A 202 -20.92 13.04 21.40
CA ILE A 202 -19.94 11.97 21.70
C ILE A 202 -19.34 12.08 23.12
N MET A 203 -19.44 13.25 23.77
CA MET A 203 -18.86 13.45 25.11
C MET A 203 -19.58 12.84 26.33
N PRO A 204 -20.83 12.29 26.30
CA PRO A 204 -21.40 11.75 27.54
C PRO A 204 -20.83 10.38 27.95
N THR A 205 -20.15 9.64 27.07
CA THR A 205 -19.77 8.24 27.32
C THR A 205 -18.33 8.01 27.81
N LEU A 206 -17.53 9.06 28.00
CA LEU A 206 -16.17 8.95 28.56
C LEU A 206 -16.08 9.42 30.03
N ALA A 207 -17.20 9.76 30.65
CA ALA A 207 -17.27 10.28 32.01
C ALA A 207 -17.95 9.32 33.02
N GLU A 208 -18.19 8.06 32.65
CA GLU A 208 -18.62 6.99 33.58
C GLU A 208 -17.59 5.86 33.69
#